data_AF-A0A6B2GAD3-F1
#
_entry.id   AF-A0A6B2GAD3-F1
#
_cell.length_a   1.000
_cell.length_b   1.000
_cell.length_c   1.000
_cell.angle_alpha   90.00
_cell.angle_beta   90.00
_cell.angle_gamma   90.00
#
_symmetry.space_group_name_H-M   'P 1'
#
loop_
_entity.id
_entity.type
_entity.pdbx_description
1 polymer ?
#
loop_
_entity_poly.entity_id
_entity_poly.type
_entity_poly.pdbx_seq_one_letter_code
_entity_poly.pdbx_strand_id
1 'polypeptide(L)'
;SSCDFKVANGFNYHQGPEWLWLTGYYIRALIYFSKFNDDKEEFDQIIRSMLCRLYELEENNEWLGLPELTQENGEYCADSTRIQSWSVSCTIDALRDFYAIR
;
A
#
# COMPACT_ATOMS: atom_id res chain seq x y z
N SER A 1 -6.47 -12.81 25.83
CA SER A 1 -6.14 -11.38 25.92
C SER A 1 -4.69 -11.27 26.36
N SER A 2 -3.82 -10.65 25.56
CA SER A 2 -2.40 -10.46 25.94
C SER A 2 -2.28 -9.41 27.05
N CYS A 3 -1.37 -9.62 27.99
CA CYS A 3 -1.05 -8.67 29.06
C CYS A 3 0.09 -7.72 28.66
N ASP A 4 0.63 -7.84 27.45
CA ASP A 4 1.65 -6.93 26.93
C ASP A 4 1.00 -5.61 26.49
N PHE A 5 1.30 -4.54 27.22
CA PHE A 5 0.80 -3.20 26.99
C PHE A 5 1.04 -2.68 25.57
N LYS A 6 2.10 -3.11 24.88
CA LYS A 6 2.44 -2.63 23.53
C LYS A 6 1.57 -3.22 22.42
N VAL A 7 0.89 -4.34 22.69
CA VAL A 7 0.14 -5.11 21.69
C VAL A 7 -1.34 -5.26 22.07
N ALA A 8 -1.66 -5.21 23.37
CA ALA A 8 -3.02 -5.39 23.84
C ALA A 8 -3.99 -4.34 23.27
N ASN A 9 -5.18 -4.81 22.86
CA ASN A 9 -6.33 -3.99 22.49
C ASN A 9 -6.09 -2.94 21.39
N GLY A 10 -5.27 -3.25 20.38
CA GLY A 10 -5.09 -2.37 19.23
C GLY A 10 -4.17 -1.17 19.49
N PHE A 11 -3.41 -1.15 20.59
CA PHE A 11 -2.43 -0.09 20.87
C PHE A 11 -1.38 0.05 19.75
N ASN A 12 -1.14 -1.02 18.99
CA ASN A 12 -0.22 -1.03 17.85
C ASN A 12 -0.85 -0.66 16.50
N TYR A 13 -2.15 -0.34 16.43
CA TYR A 13 -2.87 -0.13 15.15
C TYR A 13 -2.24 0.95 14.24
N HIS A 14 -1.53 1.93 14.82
CA HIS A 14 -0.78 2.95 14.09
C HIS A 14 0.74 2.89 14.29
N GLN A 15 1.28 1.83 14.94
CA GLN A 15 2.71 1.73 15.28
C GLN A 15 3.38 0.44 14.79
N GLY A 16 2.73 -0.30 13.88
CA GLY A 16 3.26 -1.55 13.34
C GLY A 16 2.65 -1.95 12.00
N PRO A 17 1.31 -2.01 11.87
CA PRO A 17 0.68 -2.42 10.62
C PRO A 17 0.95 -1.45 9.47
N GLU A 18 1.06 -2.01 8.28
CA GLU A 18 1.33 -1.27 7.06
C GLU A 18 0.00 -0.85 6.42
N TRP A 19 -0.25 0.45 6.32
CA TRP A 19 -1.51 1.00 5.83
C TRP A 19 -1.48 1.21 4.31
N LEU A 20 -2.39 0.56 3.58
CA LEU A 20 -2.30 0.53 2.12
C LEU A 20 -2.67 1.86 1.45
N TRP A 21 -3.52 2.68 2.05
CA TRP A 21 -3.82 4.01 1.50
C TRP A 21 -2.58 4.94 1.50
N LEU A 22 -1.70 4.81 2.50
CA LEU A 22 -0.42 5.54 2.54
C LEU A 22 0.50 5.10 1.40
N THR A 23 0.51 3.80 1.07
CA THR A 23 1.27 3.26 -0.06
C THR A 23 0.84 3.92 -1.37
N GLY A 24 -0.46 4.13 -1.59
CA GLY A 24 -0.97 4.85 -2.76
C GLY A 24 -0.41 6.28 -2.86
N TYR A 25 -0.48 7.06 -1.78
CA TYR A 25 0.10 8.41 -1.73
C TYR A 25 1.62 8.42 -1.90
N TYR A 26 2.31 7.44 -1.33
CA TYR A 26 3.76 7.31 -1.48
C TYR A 26 4.16 7.06 -2.94
N ILE A 27 3.46 6.17 -3.64
CA ILE A 27 3.69 5.94 -5.08
C ILE A 27 3.41 7.22 -5.88
N ARG A 28 2.34 7.96 -5.56
CA ARG A 28 2.08 9.27 -6.21
C ARG A 28 3.21 10.27 -5.98
N ALA A 29 3.78 10.30 -4.77
CA ALA A 29 4.94 11.14 -4.48
C ALA A 29 6.16 10.70 -5.30
N LEU A 30 6.45 9.39 -5.39
CA LEU A 30 7.53 8.87 -6.25
C LEU A 30 7.36 9.29 -7.72
N ILE A 31 6.14 9.18 -8.26
CA ILE A 31 5.79 9.62 -9.62
C ILE A 31 6.00 11.14 -9.79
N TYR A 32 5.67 11.93 -8.77
CA TYR A 32 5.87 13.38 -8.82
C TYR A 32 7.36 13.73 -8.80
N PHE A 33 8.13 13.10 -7.90
CA PHE A 33 9.55 13.40 -7.71
C PHE A 33 10.45 12.83 -8.81
N SER A 34 10.04 11.76 -9.50
CA SER A 34 10.79 11.21 -10.63
C SER A 34 10.99 12.23 -11.77
N LYS A 35 10.12 13.23 -11.87
CA LYS A 35 10.22 14.34 -12.85
C LYS A 35 11.46 15.22 -12.64
N PHE A 36 12.02 15.22 -11.43
CA PHE A 36 13.17 16.03 -11.05
C PHE A 36 14.46 15.22 -10.94
N ASN A 37 14.43 13.93 -11.28
CA ASN A 37 15.59 13.05 -11.23
C ASN A 37 16.05 12.70 -12.66
N ASP A 38 17.36 12.53 -12.83
CA ASP A 38 17.97 12.10 -14.09
C ASP A 38 17.78 10.59 -14.33
N ASP A 39 17.70 9.79 -13.26
CA ASP A 39 17.46 8.34 -13.35
C ASP A 39 15.96 8.00 -13.32
N LYS A 40 15.30 8.23 -14.45
CA LYS A 40 13.87 7.92 -14.60
C LYS A 40 13.59 6.41 -14.59
N GLU A 41 14.55 5.60 -15.04
CA GLU A 41 14.39 4.15 -15.16
C GLU A 41 14.35 3.52 -13.76
N GLU A 42 15.21 3.95 -12.83
CA GLU A 42 15.18 3.49 -11.44
C GLU A 42 13.81 3.76 -10.79
N PHE A 43 13.28 4.98 -10.92
CA PHE A 43 11.96 5.32 -10.39
C PHE A 43 10.85 4.48 -11.02
N ASP A 44 10.87 4.29 -12.33
CA ASP A 44 9.88 3.47 -13.04
C ASP A 44 9.89 2.02 -12.55
N GLN A 45 11.07 1.45 -12.31
CA GLN A 45 11.21 0.09 -11.78
C GLN A 45 10.67 -0.03 -10.36
N ILE A 46 10.99 0.92 -9.48
CA ILE A 46 10.46 0.97 -8.10
C ILE A 46 8.93 1.09 -8.12
N ILE A 47 8.39 2.05 -8.87
CA ILE A 47 6.94 2.29 -8.96
C ILE A 47 6.21 1.04 -9.47
N ARG A 48 6.73 0.39 -10.52
CA ARG A 48 6.16 -0.86 -11.05
C ARG A 48 6.21 -1.98 -10.04
N SER A 49 7.32 -2.15 -9.34
CA SER A 49 7.45 -3.18 -8.30
C SER A 49 6.41 -3.00 -7.20
N MET A 50 6.20 -1.76 -6.73
CA MET A 50 5.19 -1.46 -5.72
C MET A 50 3.76 -1.70 -6.22
N LEU A 51 3.44 -1.30 -7.46
CA LEU A 51 2.14 -1.54 -8.07
C LEU A 51 1.88 -3.04 -8.28
N CYS A 52 2.87 -3.81 -8.71
CA CYS A 52 2.77 -5.26 -8.81
C CYS A 52 2.51 -5.90 -7.44
N ARG A 53 3.15 -5.41 -6.37
CA ARG A 53 2.89 -5.92 -5.02
C ARG A 53 1.46 -5.66 -4.55
N LEU A 54 0.90 -4.49 -4.87
CA LEU A 54 -0.51 -4.20 -4.60
C LEU A 54 -1.43 -5.12 -5.41
N TYR A 55 -1.11 -5.37 -6.68
CA TYR A 55 -1.85 -6.30 -7.52
C TYR A 55 -1.80 -7.74 -6.98
N GLU A 56 -0.63 -8.22 -6.52
CA GLU A 56 -0.50 -9.52 -5.86
C GLU A 56 -1.36 -9.63 -4.60
N LEU A 57 -1.44 -8.57 -3.79
CA LEU A 57 -2.31 -8.53 -2.61
C LEU A 57 -3.79 -8.59 -2.98
N GLU A 58 -4.19 -7.93 -4.07
CA GLU A 58 -5.55 -7.98 -4.61
C GLU A 58 -5.89 -9.37 -5.16
N GLU A 59 -5.03 -9.96 -5.98
CA GLU A 59 -5.24 -11.29 -6.57
C GLU A 59 -5.35 -12.39 -5.52
N ASN A 60 -4.55 -12.31 -4.46
CA ASN A 60 -4.59 -13.29 -3.36
C ASN A 60 -5.76 -13.05 -2.38
N ASN A 61 -6.55 -12.00 -2.60
CA ASN A 61 -7.74 -11.73 -1.80
C ASN A 61 -8.98 -12.29 -2.49
N GLU A 62 -9.72 -13.13 -1.76
CA GLU A 62 -10.99 -13.74 -2.21
C GLU A 62 -11.99 -12.71 -2.79
N TRP A 63 -11.96 -11.49 -2.29
CA TRP A 63 -12.91 -10.44 -2.67
C TRP A 63 -12.42 -9.51 -3.78
N LEU A 64 -11.25 -9.78 -4.39
CA LEU A 64 -10.63 -8.96 -5.44
C LEU A 64 -10.58 -7.47 -5.05
N GLY A 65 -10.01 -7.19 -3.89
CA GLY A 65 -9.84 -5.83 -3.40
C GLY A 65 -8.63 -5.71 -2.48
N LEU A 66 -8.30 -4.48 -2.11
CA LEU A 66 -7.17 -4.21 -1.23
C LEU A 66 -7.60 -4.09 0.23
N PRO A 67 -6.89 -4.73 1.18
CA PRO A 67 -7.19 -4.58 2.58
C PRO A 67 -6.92 -3.15 3.08
N GLU A 68 -7.41 -2.85 4.27
CA GLU A 68 -7.11 -1.60 4.97
C GLU A 68 -5.63 -1.51 5.36
N LEU A 69 -5.13 -2.59 5.95
CA LEU A 69 -3.77 -2.70 6.46
C LEU A 69 -3.27 -4.15 6.40
N THR A 70 -1.96 -4.33 6.28
CA THR A 70 -1.27 -5.61 6.42
C THR A 70 -0.47 -5.63 7.72
N GLN A 71 -0.07 -6.82 8.16
CA GLN A 71 1.02 -6.94 9.12
C GLN A 71 2.36 -6.66 8.42
N GLU A 72 3.46 -6.87 9.14
CA GLU A 72 4.81 -6.68 8.62
C GLU A 72 5.01 -7.43 7.28
N ASN A 73 5.67 -6.79 6.32
CA ASN A 73 6.04 -7.34 5.01
C ASN A 73 4.85 -7.78 4.13
N GLY A 74 3.68 -7.16 4.32
CA GLY A 74 2.46 -7.49 3.56
C GLY A 74 1.73 -8.74 4.07
N GLU A 75 2.07 -9.27 5.23
CA GLU A 75 1.43 -10.46 5.80
C GLU A 75 -0.06 -10.21 6.13
N TYR A 76 -0.87 -11.27 6.08
CA TYR A 76 -2.31 -11.18 6.30
C TYR A 76 -2.64 -10.66 7.70
N CYS A 77 -3.52 -9.66 7.77
CA CYS A 77 -4.02 -9.11 9.03
C CYS A 77 -5.48 -9.50 9.26
N ALA A 78 -5.75 -10.27 10.32
CA ALA A 78 -7.10 -10.70 10.66
C ALA A 78 -8.02 -9.57 11.14
N ASP A 79 -7.44 -8.52 11.74
CA ASP A 79 -8.18 -7.34 12.22
C ASP A 79 -8.41 -6.29 11.12
N SER A 80 -7.83 -6.49 9.94
CA SER A 80 -8.02 -5.60 8.79
C SER A 80 -9.33 -5.87 8.08
N THR A 81 -9.99 -4.81 7.65
CA THR A 81 -11.03 -4.92 6.62
C THR A 81 -10.43 -5.56 5.36
N ARG A 82 -11.11 -6.55 4.77
CA ARG A 82 -10.64 -7.28 3.57
C ARG A 82 -10.68 -6.43 2.30
N ILE A 83 -11.59 -5.46 2.22
CA ILE A 83 -11.63 -4.47 1.14
C ILE A 83 -11.85 -3.10 1.75
N GLN A 84 -10.99 -2.16 1.43
CA GLN A 84 -11.11 -0.78 1.88
C GLN A 84 -11.07 0.19 0.70
N SER A 85 -12.13 1.00 0.57
CA SER A 85 -12.30 2.03 -0.46
C SER A 85 -11.15 3.04 -0.58
N TRP A 86 -10.58 3.57 0.51
CA TRP A 86 -9.40 4.43 0.50
C TRP A 86 -8.17 3.74 -0.06
N SER A 87 -8.00 2.43 0.18
CA SER A 87 -6.80 1.69 -0.23
C SER A 87 -6.85 1.50 -1.73
N VAL A 88 -8.02 1.05 -2.22
CA VAL A 88 -8.32 0.93 -3.64
C VAL A 88 -8.26 2.28 -4.34
N SER A 89 -8.92 3.32 -3.80
CA SER A 89 -8.97 4.65 -4.42
C SER A 89 -7.57 5.28 -4.56
N CYS A 90 -6.74 5.22 -3.51
CA CYS A 90 -5.39 5.80 -3.56
C CYS A 90 -4.49 5.03 -4.54
N THR A 91 -4.65 3.70 -4.65
CA THR A 91 -3.95 2.89 -5.66
C THR A 91 -4.40 3.23 -7.08
N ILE A 92 -5.70 3.40 -7.31
CA ILE A 92 -6.22 3.83 -8.62
C ILE A 92 -5.70 5.22 -8.99
N ASP A 93 -5.66 6.16 -8.04
CA ASP A 93 -5.07 7.49 -8.28
C ASP A 93 -3.59 7.37 -8.68
N ALA A 94 -2.81 6.53 -8.00
CA ALA A 94 -1.42 6.27 -8.33
C ALA A 94 -1.27 5.64 -9.74
N LEU A 95 -2.10 4.67 -10.10
CA LEU A 95 -2.13 4.08 -11.44
C LEU A 95 -2.46 5.11 -12.52
N ARG A 96 -3.41 6.01 -12.26
CA ARG A 96 -3.79 7.08 -13.18
C ARG A 96 -2.66 8.08 -13.37
N ASP A 97 -2.02 8.51 -12.28
CA ASP A 97 -0.86 9.41 -12.33
C ASP A 97 0.29 8.75 -13.10
N PHE A 98 0.55 7.46 -12.88
CA PHE A 98 1.60 6.72 -13.57
C PHE A 98 1.32 6.55 -15.07
N TYR A 99 0.06 6.26 -15.44
CA TYR A 99 -0.35 6.18 -16.83
C TYR A 99 -0.22 7.53 -17.55
N ALA A 100 -0.49 8.64 -16.85
CA ALA A 100 -0.44 9.98 -17.43
C ALA A 100 0.97 10.53 -17.68
N ILE A 101 2.01 9.96 -17.06
CA ILE A 101 3.41 10.38 -17.28
C ILE A 101 4.15 9.55 -18.33
N ARG A 102 3.46 8.58 -18.96
CA ARG A 102 3.95 7.86 -20.14
C ARG A 102 3.50 8.54 -21.43
#